data_AF-A0A7G7BEQ6-F1
#
_entry.id   AF-A0A7G7BEQ6-F1
#
_cell.length_a   1.000
_cell.length_b   1.000
_cell.length_c   1.000
_cell.angle_alpha   90.00
_cell.angle_beta   90.00
_cell.angle_gamma   90.00
#
_symmetry.space_group_name_H-M   'P 1'
#
loop_
_entity.id
_entity.type
_entity.pdbx_description
1 polymer ?
#
loop_
_entity_poly.entity_id
_entity_poly.type
_entity_poly.pdbx_seq_one_letter_code
_entity_poly.pdbx_strand_id
1 'polypeptide(L)'
;MNGVRVAAIASLTPLEELDGDPFLVDTRSQQAMCARWAADQGYVITRQLRAHRLRSDHCALWADVDGGEIDLFVAPNGRILAQALASVSEFTAECERRGVRLELAGFEEPVYTAPSKAGVHRRLSMPTAGYDGC
;
A
#
# COMPACT_ATOMS: atom_id res chain seq x y z
N MET A 1 -14.98 11.33 -17.76
CA MET A 1 -14.15 12.08 -16.79
C MET A 1 -13.17 11.10 -16.19
N ASN A 2 -11.89 11.17 -16.56
CA ASN A 2 -10.88 10.28 -15.98
C ASN A 2 -10.40 10.94 -14.69
N GLY A 3 -10.86 10.45 -13.54
CA GLY A 3 -10.36 10.88 -12.23
C GLY A 3 -8.88 10.56 -12.10
N VAL A 4 -8.21 11.22 -11.14
CA VAL A 4 -6.79 10.97 -10.82
C VAL A 4 -6.59 9.49 -10.53
N ARG A 5 -5.64 8.86 -11.22
CA ARG A 5 -5.32 7.44 -11.11
C ARG A 5 -4.23 7.24 -10.08
N VAL A 6 -4.54 6.43 -9.08
CA VAL A 6 -3.73 6.30 -7.88
C VAL A 6 -3.18 4.88 -7.76
N ALA A 7 -1.89 4.79 -7.45
CA ALA A 7 -1.25 3.56 -7.04
C ALA A 7 -1.11 3.53 -5.51
N ALA A 8 -1.77 2.55 -4.88
CA ALA A 8 -1.71 2.35 -3.43
C ALA A 8 -0.56 1.41 -3.04
N ILE A 9 0.35 1.90 -2.21
CA ILE A 9 1.52 1.18 -1.69
C ILE A 9 1.17 0.53 -0.36
N ALA A 10 1.35 -0.78 -0.28
CA ALA A 10 1.32 -1.56 0.96
C ALA A 10 2.69 -2.19 1.21
N SER A 11 3.07 -2.34 2.48
CA SER A 11 4.27 -3.08 2.87
C SER A 11 4.02 -4.58 2.80
N LEU A 12 5.00 -5.33 2.31
CA LEU A 12 5.09 -6.78 2.44
C LEU A 12 5.90 -7.08 3.70
N THR A 13 5.21 -7.46 4.77
CA THR A 13 5.82 -7.89 6.03
C THR A 13 5.47 -9.35 6.28
N PRO A 14 6.43 -10.19 6.72
CA PRO A 14 6.18 -11.59 6.99
C PRO A 14 5.09 -11.81 8.06
N LEU A 15 4.38 -12.94 7.96
CA LEU A 15 3.28 -13.26 8.88
C LEU A 15 3.77 -13.43 10.33
N GLU A 16 5.03 -13.81 10.52
CA GLU A 16 5.69 -13.99 11.81
C GLU A 16 5.67 -12.71 12.66
N GLU A 17 5.58 -11.53 12.02
CA GLU A 17 5.53 -10.23 12.70
C GLU A 17 4.13 -9.87 13.22
N LEU A 18 3.09 -10.68 12.93
CA LEU A 18 1.68 -10.35 13.21
C LEU A 18 1.40 -10.15 14.70
N ASP A 19 2.12 -10.85 15.58
CA ASP A 19 1.94 -10.69 17.02
C ASP A 19 2.52 -9.39 17.53
N GLY A 20 3.63 -8.91 16.94
CA GLY A 20 4.31 -7.67 17.30
C GLY A 20 3.69 -6.44 16.65
N ASP A 21 3.70 -6.37 15.32
CA ASP A 21 3.13 -5.26 14.54
C ASP A 21 2.13 -5.78 13.48
N PRO A 22 0.86 -5.97 13.88
CA PRO A 22 -0.15 -6.53 13.00
C PRO A 22 -0.50 -5.63 11.82
N PHE A 23 -0.35 -4.30 11.95
CA PHE A 23 -0.67 -3.40 10.86
C PHE A 23 0.35 -3.49 9.72
N LEU A 24 1.64 -3.67 10.04
CA LEU A 24 2.66 -3.92 9.02
C LEU A 24 2.38 -5.17 8.18
N VAL A 25 1.68 -6.16 8.73
CA VAL A 25 1.36 -7.44 8.09
C VAL A 25 0.04 -7.40 7.31
N ASP A 26 -0.97 -6.68 7.81
CA ASP A 26 -2.31 -6.66 7.21
C ASP A 26 -2.42 -5.76 5.96
N THR A 27 -1.85 -6.23 4.85
CA THR A 27 -1.90 -5.57 3.54
C THR A 27 -3.31 -5.19 3.09
N ARG A 28 -4.35 -5.93 3.50
CA ARG A 28 -5.73 -5.61 3.16
C ARG A 28 -6.21 -4.34 3.86
N SER A 29 -5.91 -4.20 5.15
CA SER A 29 -6.26 -2.99 5.91
C SER A 29 -5.47 -1.78 5.41
N GLN A 30 -4.20 -1.96 5.06
CA GLN A 30 -3.40 -0.91 4.41
C GLN A 30 -4.03 -0.44 3.09
N GLN A 31 -4.38 -1.37 2.19
CA GLN A 31 -5.02 -1.04 0.92
C GLN A 31 -6.40 -0.40 1.10
N ALA A 32 -7.19 -0.85 2.09
CA ALA A 32 -8.48 -0.26 2.41
C ALA A 32 -8.34 1.20 2.90
N MET A 33 -7.29 1.50 3.68
CA MET A 33 -6.98 2.87 4.12
C MET A 33 -6.68 3.79 2.94
N CYS A 34 -5.85 3.34 2.00
CA CYS A 34 -5.57 4.08 0.77
C CYS A 34 -6.81 4.25 -0.11
N ALA A 35 -7.63 3.20 -0.25
CA ALA A 35 -8.86 3.25 -1.04
C ALA A 35 -9.88 4.24 -0.46
N ARG A 36 -10.02 4.28 0.88
CA ARG A 36 -10.85 5.28 1.55
C ARG A 36 -10.34 6.70 1.26
N TRP A 37 -9.04 6.94 1.43
CA TRP A 37 -8.46 8.25 1.14
C TRP A 37 -8.70 8.67 -0.31
N ALA A 38 -8.48 7.76 -1.27
CA ALA A 38 -8.70 8.05 -2.69
C ALA A 38 -10.18 8.38 -2.96
N ALA A 39 -11.11 7.62 -2.39
CA ALA A 39 -12.54 7.89 -2.52
C ALA A 39 -12.94 9.26 -1.95
N ASP A 40 -12.40 9.63 -0.79
CA ASP A 40 -12.65 10.94 -0.16
C ASP A 40 -12.14 12.11 -1.04
N GLN A 41 -11.13 11.88 -1.88
CA GLN A 41 -10.62 12.85 -2.86
C GLN A 41 -11.33 12.79 -4.23
N GLY A 42 -12.22 11.82 -4.46
CA GLY A 42 -12.79 11.53 -5.78
C GLY A 42 -11.80 10.91 -6.77
N TYR A 43 -10.74 10.27 -6.28
CA TYR A 43 -9.70 9.60 -7.05
C TYR A 43 -10.01 8.11 -7.23
N VAL A 44 -9.33 7.46 -8.19
CA VAL A 44 -9.54 6.04 -8.49
C VAL A 44 -8.24 5.26 -8.28
N ILE A 45 -8.28 4.20 -7.48
CA ILE A 45 -7.17 3.26 -7.36
C ILE A 45 -7.09 2.42 -8.63
N THR A 46 -6.04 2.58 -9.42
CA THR A 46 -5.78 1.78 -10.64
C THR A 46 -4.74 0.68 -10.40
N ARG A 47 -3.90 0.84 -9.37
CA ARG A 47 -2.83 -0.10 -9.04
C ARG A 47 -2.72 -0.34 -7.55
N GLN A 48 -2.47 -1.59 -7.16
CA GLN A 48 -2.11 -1.95 -5.80
C GLN A 48 -0.71 -2.55 -5.80
N LEU A 49 0.22 -1.86 -5.14
CA LEU A 49 1.61 -2.28 -5.01
C LEU A 49 1.80 -2.89 -3.63
N ARG A 50 2.45 -4.05 -3.60
CA ARG A 50 2.89 -4.70 -2.37
C ARG A 50 4.39 -4.82 -2.45
N ALA A 51 5.11 -4.18 -1.54
CA ALA A 51 6.56 -4.01 -1.66
C ALA A 51 7.27 -4.23 -0.33
N HIS A 52 8.49 -4.76 -0.41
CA HIS A 52 9.42 -4.81 0.70
C HIS A 52 10.77 -4.30 0.21
N ARG A 53 11.29 -3.23 0.85
CA ARG A 53 12.56 -2.59 0.47
C ARG A 53 12.70 -2.36 -1.05
N LEU A 54 11.63 -1.90 -1.69
CA LEU A 54 11.63 -1.60 -3.11
C LEU A 54 12.56 -0.42 -3.40
N ARG A 55 13.44 -0.60 -4.40
CA ARG A 55 14.34 0.46 -4.85
C ARG A 55 13.59 1.50 -5.69
N SER A 56 13.99 2.75 -5.56
CA SER A 56 13.44 3.88 -6.32
C SER A 56 13.70 3.76 -7.83
N ASP A 57 14.69 2.98 -8.27
CA ASP A 57 15.04 2.81 -9.69
C ASP A 57 14.37 1.60 -10.37
N HIS A 58 13.42 0.94 -9.69
CA HIS A 58 12.78 -0.26 -10.22
C HIS A 58 11.90 0.04 -11.45
N CYS A 59 12.30 -0.41 -12.64
CA CYS A 59 11.67 -0.06 -13.92
C CYS A 59 10.16 -0.34 -13.98
N ALA A 60 9.68 -1.46 -13.41
CA ALA A 60 8.26 -1.83 -13.44
C ALA A 60 7.36 -0.85 -12.66
N LEU A 61 7.90 -0.12 -11.68
CA LEU A 61 7.16 0.92 -10.96
C LEU A 61 6.84 2.11 -11.89
N TRP A 62 7.83 2.47 -12.71
CA TRP A 62 7.77 3.66 -13.54
C TRP A 62 7.15 3.43 -14.90
N ALA A 63 7.11 2.18 -15.39
CA ALA A 63 6.44 1.87 -16.66
C ALA A 63 4.97 2.31 -16.66
N ASP A 64 4.25 2.09 -15.55
CA ASP A 64 2.86 2.50 -15.40
C ASP A 64 2.71 4.03 -15.27
N VAL A 65 3.72 4.72 -14.71
CA VAL A 65 3.78 6.20 -14.66
C VAL A 65 4.04 6.79 -16.05
N ASP A 66 5.05 6.28 -16.74
CA ASP A 66 5.48 6.74 -18.06
C ASP A 66 4.40 6.45 -19.11
N GLY A 67 3.61 5.38 -18.91
CA GLY A 67 2.42 5.06 -19.69
C GLY A 67 1.18 5.89 -19.35
N GLY A 68 1.24 6.72 -18.30
CA GLY A 68 0.13 7.56 -17.86
C GLY A 68 -1.01 6.77 -17.19
N GLU A 69 -0.74 5.61 -16.60
CA GLU A 69 -1.72 4.81 -15.85
C GLU A 69 -1.75 5.15 -14.35
N ILE A 70 -0.73 5.88 -13.88
CA ILE A 70 -0.57 6.34 -12.50
C ILE A 70 -0.23 7.83 -12.51
N ASP A 71 -1.05 8.62 -11.85
CA ASP A 71 -0.85 10.06 -11.65
C ASP A 71 -0.30 10.38 -10.23
N LEU A 72 -0.47 9.45 -9.28
CA LEU A 72 -0.14 9.65 -7.86
C LEU A 72 0.12 8.31 -7.15
N PHE A 73 1.10 8.30 -6.25
CA PHE A 73 1.31 7.23 -5.27
C PHE A 73 0.72 7.63 -3.91
N VAL A 74 0.08 6.69 -3.22
CA VAL A 74 -0.38 6.87 -1.84
C VAL A 74 0.06 5.70 -0.98
N ALA A 75 0.50 5.99 0.25
CA ALA A 75 0.71 4.98 1.28
C ALA A 75 -0.21 5.25 2.49
N PRO A 76 -0.50 4.24 3.34
CA PRO A 76 -1.34 4.43 4.52
C PRO A 76 -0.77 5.51 5.47
N ASN A 77 0.52 5.41 5.77
CA ASN A 77 1.26 6.35 6.60
C ASN A 77 2.78 6.22 6.35
N GLY A 78 3.56 7.07 7.01
CA GLY A 78 5.02 7.12 6.85
C GLY A 78 5.74 5.83 7.25
N ARG A 79 5.22 5.07 8.23
CA ARG A 79 5.87 3.81 8.65
C ARG A 79 5.70 2.73 7.59
N ILE A 80 4.52 2.63 6.98
CA ILE A 80 4.27 1.68 5.89
C ILE A 80 5.12 2.04 4.67
N LEU A 81 5.20 3.32 4.34
CA LEU A 81 6.04 3.80 3.24
C LEU A 81 7.52 3.46 3.48
N ALA A 82 8.02 3.70 4.70
CA ALA A 82 9.39 3.36 5.09
C ALA A 82 9.67 1.85 5.09
N GLN A 83 8.69 1.01 5.44
CA GLN A 83 8.82 -0.44 5.38
C GLN A 83 8.80 -0.98 3.94
N ALA A 84 8.01 -0.34 3.07
CA ALA A 84 7.84 -0.76 1.68
C ALA A 84 9.04 -0.38 0.78
N LEU A 85 9.72 0.73 1.07
CA LEU A 85 10.78 1.29 0.24
C LEU A 85 12.17 1.05 0.83
N ALA A 86 13.18 0.91 -0.03
CA ALA A 86 14.58 0.88 0.40
C ALA A 86 15.03 2.24 0.95
N SER A 87 14.53 3.32 0.36
CA SER A 87 14.79 4.71 0.77
C SER A 87 13.60 5.58 0.39
N VAL A 88 12.96 6.18 1.39
CA VAL A 88 11.82 7.09 1.17
C VAL A 88 12.29 8.36 0.46
N SER A 89 13.43 8.91 0.84
CA SER A 89 13.95 10.16 0.25
C SER A 89 14.31 10.00 -1.22
N GLU A 90 14.94 8.89 -1.61
CA GLU A 90 15.27 8.63 -3.01
C GLU A 90 14.01 8.43 -3.85
N PHE A 91 13.01 7.74 -3.30
CA PHE A 91 11.73 7.55 -3.98
C PHE A 91 10.98 8.87 -4.16
N THR A 92 10.92 9.72 -3.12
CA THR A 92 10.30 11.05 -3.21
C THR A 92 11.01 11.91 -4.26
N ALA A 93 12.34 11.93 -4.27
CA ALA A 93 13.10 12.68 -5.28
C ALA A 93 12.82 12.18 -6.71
N GLU A 94 12.66 10.86 -6.89
CA GLU A 94 12.31 10.28 -8.19
C GLU A 94 10.87 10.59 -8.61
N CYS A 95 9.92 10.61 -7.67
CA CYS A 95 8.56 11.10 -7.89
C CYS A 95 8.57 12.56 -8.36
N GLU A 96 9.28 13.45 -7.66
CA GLU A 96 9.42 14.86 -8.04
C GLU A 96 10.05 15.02 -9.42
N ARG A 97 11.13 14.29 -9.70
CA ARG A 97 11.81 14.30 -11.00
C ARG A 97 10.88 13.93 -12.17
N ARG A 98 9.92 13.04 -11.91
CA ARG A 98 8.93 12.58 -12.90
C ARG A 98 7.61 13.33 -12.86
N GLY A 99 7.45 14.29 -11.94
CA GLY A 99 6.20 15.05 -11.78
C GLY A 99 5.04 14.22 -11.23
N VAL A 100 5.31 13.13 -10.52
CA VAL A 100 4.29 12.30 -9.87
C VAL A 100 4.17 12.70 -8.40
N ARG A 101 2.93 12.80 -7.90
CA ARG A 101 2.67 13.11 -6.49
C ARG A 101 2.83 11.88 -5.61
N LEU A 102 3.31 12.09 -4.39
CA LEU A 102 3.37 11.07 -3.34
C LEU A 102 2.64 11.60 -2.10
N GLU A 103 1.64 10.87 -1.64
CA GLU A 103 0.77 11.26 -0.51
C GLU A 103 0.72 10.18 0.58
N LEU A 104 0.31 10.61 1.77
CA LEU A 104 -0.04 9.72 2.88
C LEU A 104 -1.53 9.81 3.17
N ALA A 105 -2.19 8.68 3.35
CA ALA A 105 -3.60 8.64 3.73
C ALA A 105 -3.83 9.22 5.13
N GLY A 106 -2.89 8.98 6.06
CA GLY A 106 -2.82 9.66 7.35
C GLY A 106 -3.92 9.28 8.34
N PHE A 107 -4.70 8.24 8.08
CA PHE A 107 -5.70 7.74 9.03
C PHE A 107 -5.05 7.00 10.19
N GLU A 108 -5.75 6.97 11.32
CA GLU A 108 -5.38 6.13 12.46
C GLU A 108 -5.37 4.66 12.07
N GLU A 109 -4.41 3.94 12.62
CA GLU A 109 -4.29 2.51 12.38
C GLU A 109 -5.39 1.73 13.10
N PRO A 110 -5.86 0.61 12.51
CA PRO A 110 -6.81 -0.26 13.19
C PRO A 110 -6.25 -0.80 14.51
N VAL A 111 -7.11 -0.89 15.51
CA VAL A 111 -6.79 -1.61 16.75
C VAL A 111 -6.94 -3.10 16.51
N TYR A 112 -5.91 -3.88 16.85
CA TYR A 112 -5.91 -5.32 16.65
C TYR A 112 -6.21 -6.09 17.94
N THR A 113 -7.30 -6.85 17.91
CA THR A 113 -7.69 -7.80 18.95
C THR A 113 -7.26 -9.21 18.54
N ALA A 114 -7.25 -10.16 19.47
CA ALA A 114 -6.96 -11.56 19.14
C ALA A 114 -7.84 -12.11 18.00
N PRO A 115 -9.17 -11.85 17.96
CA PRO A 115 -10.00 -12.21 16.81
C PRO A 115 -9.57 -11.57 15.48
N SER A 116 -9.20 -10.28 15.46
CA SER A 116 -8.79 -9.63 14.22
C SER A 116 -7.43 -10.13 13.74
N LYS A 117 -6.47 -10.34 14.64
CA LYS A 117 -5.18 -11.00 14.33
C LYS A 117 -5.39 -12.39 13.76
N ALA A 118 -6.25 -13.23 14.37
CA ALA A 118 -6.59 -14.53 13.82
C ALA A 118 -7.21 -14.43 12.42
N GLY A 119 -7.98 -13.37 12.14
CA GLY A 119 -8.48 -13.05 10.80
C GLY A 119 -7.37 -12.76 9.80
N VAL A 120 -6.35 -11.96 10.16
CA VAL A 120 -5.16 -11.72 9.33
C VAL A 120 -4.42 -13.02 9.08
N HIS A 121 -4.17 -13.79 10.15
CA HIS A 121 -3.47 -15.07 10.09
C HIS A 121 -4.14 -16.04 9.12
N ARG A 122 -5.47 -16.22 9.21
CA ARG A 122 -6.22 -17.09 8.29
C ARG A 122 -6.08 -16.66 6.84
N ARG A 123 -6.15 -15.35 6.56
CA ARG A 123 -6.03 -14.81 5.18
C ARG A 123 -4.64 -15.02 4.57
N LEU A 124 -3.59 -14.97 5.38
CA LEU A 124 -2.21 -15.04 4.89
C LEU A 124 -1.61 -16.45 4.96
N SER A 125 -2.09 -17.32 5.87
CA SER A 125 -1.59 -18.69 6.03
C SER A 125 -2.18 -19.69 5.04
N MET A 126 -3.38 -19.41 4.52
CA MET A 126 -4.03 -20.29 3.57
C MET A 126 -3.80 -19.80 2.14
N PRO A 127 -3.24 -20.63 1.24
CA PRO A 127 -3.22 -20.34 -0.19
C PRO A 127 -4.62 -20.63 -0.76
N THR A 128 -5.65 -19.91 -0.32
CA THR A 128 -6.98 -20.02 -0.92
C THR A 128 -7.23 -18.86 -1.85
N ALA A 129 -7.18 -19.19 -3.14
CA ALA A 129 -8.21 -18.73 -4.06
C ALA A 129 -9.57 -18.71 -3.33
N GLY A 130 -10.18 -17.52 -3.22
CA GLY A 130 -11.63 -17.33 -3.05
C GLY A 130 -12.37 -18.16 -2.00
N TYR A 131 -11.91 -18.19 -0.74
CA TYR A 131 -12.79 -18.62 0.36
C TYR A 131 -13.14 -17.44 1.27
N ASP A 132 -14.29 -16.83 0.99
CA ASP A 132 -14.97 -15.85 1.83
C ASP A 132 -15.78 -16.68 2.83
N GLY A 133 -15.23 -16.89 4.03
CA GLY A 133 -15.87 -17.68 5.08
C GLY A 133 -17.12 -17.03 5.65
N CYS A 134 -18.19 -17.00 4.86
CA CYS A 134 -19.57 -16.85 5.30
C CYS A 134 -20.04 -18.14 6.00
#